data_AF-A0A7J4Q5W3-F1
#
_entry.id   AF-A0A7J4Q5W3-F1
#
_cell.length_a   1.000
_cell.length_b   1.000
_cell.length_c   1.000
_cell.angle_alpha   90.00
_cell.angle_beta   90.00
_cell.angle_gamma   90.00
#
_symmetry.space_group_name_H-M   'P 1'
#
loop_
_entity.id
_entity.type
_entity.pdbx_description
1 polymer ?
#
loop_
_entity_poly.entity_id
_entity_poly.type
_entity_poly.pdbx_seq_one_letter_code
_entity_poly.pdbx_strand_id
1 'polypeptide(L)'
;MEKRHQGLFLLIIFLTPLLAPTVVADWDDDNWLWNLIGPERLEHGDEFACHGYEGIDINSDNSIISSCKKYLNGHTNSSRWGAEAISFGVPNEIDESTITSLKASNFLILGDNLASEVDEMFVIQRNGGSIEKNAANITLLDSAEKDSLVSVYWEARIYDLKVREDKPAIEFLENQDVWYTTWGEWYNHQISSALITSTKNNNSISVSLEKDSNTPWDVPGSIFIEPSSSVLSVIDES
;
A
#
# COMPACT_ATOMS: atom_id res chain seq x y z
N MET A 1 -49.39 38.65 31.95
CA MET A 1 -48.24 38.04 32.64
C MET A 1 -47.58 36.96 31.79
N GLU A 2 -48.38 36.10 31.16
CA GLU A 2 -47.98 34.99 30.28
C GLU A 2 -47.04 35.36 29.11
N LYS A 3 -47.34 36.44 28.36
CA LYS A 3 -46.49 36.91 27.24
C LYS A 3 -45.08 37.36 27.67
N ARG A 4 -44.91 37.87 28.90
CA ARG A 4 -43.60 38.24 29.45
C ARG A 4 -42.76 37.01 29.79
N HIS A 5 -43.38 35.91 30.18
CA HIS A 5 -42.68 34.67 30.50
C HIS A 5 -42.25 33.93 29.23
N GLN A 6 -43.08 33.95 28.18
CA GLN A 6 -42.73 33.43 26.85
C GLN A 6 -41.55 34.20 26.23
N GLY A 7 -41.54 35.53 26.34
CA GLY A 7 -40.43 36.35 25.85
C GLY A 7 -39.12 36.10 26.61
N LEU A 8 -39.19 35.93 27.93
CA LEU A 8 -38.02 35.59 28.75
C LEU A 8 -37.48 34.20 28.39
N PHE A 9 -38.37 33.23 28.17
CA PHE A 9 -37.99 31.87 27.80
C PHE A 9 -37.31 31.83 26.42
N LEU A 10 -37.83 32.56 25.43
CA LEU A 10 -37.20 32.69 24.12
C LEU A 10 -35.83 33.39 24.21
N LEU A 11 -35.72 34.46 25.01
CA LEU A 11 -34.44 35.14 25.22
C LEU A 11 -33.38 34.20 25.81
N ILE A 12 -33.75 33.36 26.77
CA ILE A 12 -32.84 32.37 27.35
C ILE A 12 -32.39 31.38 26.27
N ILE A 13 -33.30 30.85 25.45
CA ILE A 13 -32.95 29.96 24.35
C ILE A 13 -31.96 30.64 23.38
N PHE A 14 -32.21 31.89 23.00
CA PHE A 14 -31.29 32.62 22.10
C PHE A 14 -29.92 32.95 22.73
N LEU A 15 -29.84 33.08 24.05
CA LEU A 15 -28.60 33.37 24.76
C LEU A 15 -27.79 32.11 25.12
N THR A 16 -28.42 30.93 25.21
CA THR A 16 -27.71 29.67 25.50
C THR A 16 -26.53 29.34 24.57
N PRO A 17 -26.59 29.51 23.23
CA PRO A 17 -25.45 29.19 22.36
C PRO A 17 -24.27 30.15 22.51
N LEU A 18 -24.45 31.34 23.09
CA LEU A 18 -23.37 32.30 23.36
C LEU A 18 -22.54 31.92 24.61
N LEU A 19 -23.08 31.05 25.45
CA LEU A 19 -22.42 30.51 26.64
C LEU A 19 -21.87 29.10 26.41
N ALA A 20 -22.13 28.51 25.24
CA ALA A 20 -21.51 27.25 24.88
C ALA A 20 -20.00 27.48 24.74
N PRO A 21 -19.16 26.59 25.29
CA PRO A 21 -17.74 26.63 24.98
C PRO A 21 -17.58 26.56 23.46
N THR A 22 -16.64 27.33 22.91
CA THR A 22 -16.20 27.08 21.54
C THR A 22 -15.80 25.62 21.48
N VAL A 23 -16.57 24.81 20.75
CA VAL A 23 -16.10 23.49 20.32
C VAL A 23 -14.93 23.82 19.40
N VAL A 24 -13.75 23.90 20.00
CA VAL A 24 -12.51 23.68 19.28
C VAL A 24 -12.65 22.22 18.90
N ALA A 25 -13.03 21.97 17.65
CA ALA A 25 -12.75 20.69 17.06
C ALA A 25 -11.23 20.57 17.15
N ASP A 26 -10.73 19.89 18.17
CA ASP A 26 -9.42 19.29 18.07
C ASP A 26 -9.50 18.47 16.80
N TRP A 27 -8.70 18.83 15.80
CA TRP A 27 -8.40 17.96 14.69
C TRP A 27 -7.59 16.81 15.29
N ASP A 28 -8.30 15.95 16.00
CA ASP A 28 -7.77 14.72 16.56
C ASP A 28 -7.37 13.85 15.38
N ASP A 29 -6.23 13.20 15.53
CA ASP A 29 -5.66 12.29 14.52
C ASP A 29 -6.78 11.35 14.02
N ASP A 30 -6.94 11.24 12.71
CA ASP A 30 -8.09 10.54 12.12
C ASP A 30 -8.00 9.03 12.39
N ASN A 31 -8.69 8.59 13.43
CA ASN A 31 -8.72 7.19 13.89
C ASN A 31 -9.13 6.14 12.84
N TRP A 32 -9.47 6.57 11.61
CA TRP A 32 -9.85 5.74 10.50
C TRP A 32 -8.78 4.70 10.13
N LEU A 33 -7.51 5.10 10.03
CA LEU A 33 -6.45 4.19 9.56
C LEU A 33 -6.19 3.06 10.57
N TRP A 34 -5.95 3.35 11.85
CA TRP A 34 -5.55 2.33 12.83
C TRP A 34 -6.71 1.63 13.54
N ASN A 35 -7.89 2.24 13.66
CA ASN A 35 -9.02 1.63 14.35
C ASN A 35 -10.09 1.07 13.41
N LEU A 36 -10.24 1.59 12.19
CA LEU A 36 -11.32 1.16 11.30
C LEU A 36 -10.86 0.22 10.20
N ILE A 37 -9.89 0.62 9.36
CA ILE A 37 -9.55 -0.14 8.15
C ILE A 37 -8.27 -0.95 8.29
N GLY A 38 -7.26 -0.39 8.97
CA GLY A 38 -5.90 -0.91 8.99
C GLY A 38 -5.82 -2.37 9.38
N PRO A 39 -6.38 -2.77 10.54
CA PRO A 39 -6.32 -4.15 11.00
C PRO A 39 -6.92 -5.16 10.01
N GLU A 40 -8.13 -4.89 9.50
CA GLU A 40 -8.82 -5.78 8.56
C GLU A 40 -8.04 -5.90 7.24
N ARG A 41 -7.54 -4.77 6.72
CA ARG A 41 -6.81 -4.72 5.45
C ARG A 41 -5.46 -5.43 5.55
N LEU A 42 -4.74 -5.25 6.66
CA LEU A 42 -3.50 -6.00 6.93
C LEU A 42 -3.74 -7.50 7.05
N GLU A 43 -4.83 -7.92 7.69
CA GLU A 43 -5.19 -9.34 7.78
C GLU A 43 -5.46 -9.95 6.39
N HIS A 44 -6.04 -9.17 5.48
CA HIS A 44 -6.24 -9.55 4.09
C HIS A 44 -4.96 -9.47 3.22
N GLY A 45 -3.84 -9.00 3.78
CA GLY A 45 -2.55 -8.91 3.09
C GLY A 45 -2.34 -7.61 2.30
N ASP A 46 -3.18 -6.59 2.51
CA ASP A 46 -3.00 -5.29 1.86
C ASP A 46 -1.72 -4.60 2.38
N GLU A 47 -1.14 -3.78 1.50
CA GLU A 47 -0.01 -2.91 1.79
C GLU A 47 -0.51 -1.48 2.00
N PHE A 48 -0.05 -0.83 3.06
CA PHE A 48 -0.14 0.62 3.21
C PHE A 48 1.17 1.29 2.77
N ALA A 49 1.02 2.18 1.80
CA ALA A 49 2.08 2.93 1.16
C ALA A 49 1.86 4.44 1.32
N CYS A 50 2.87 5.24 0.99
CA CYS A 50 2.73 6.70 0.94
C CYS A 50 2.31 7.19 -0.45
N HIS A 51 1.46 8.22 -0.48
CA HIS A 51 1.04 8.91 -1.73
C HIS A 51 1.05 10.44 -1.57
N GLY A 52 1.89 10.96 -0.67
CA GLY A 52 1.90 12.37 -0.32
C GLY A 52 0.66 12.81 0.48
N TYR A 53 0.46 14.12 0.59
CA TYR A 53 -0.72 14.72 1.22
C TYR A 53 -1.63 15.33 0.17
N GLU A 54 -2.93 15.28 0.43
CA GLU A 54 -3.94 15.80 -0.48
C GLU A 54 -3.66 17.28 -0.84
N GLY A 55 -3.61 17.57 -2.14
CA GLY A 55 -3.40 18.92 -2.66
C GLY A 55 -1.98 19.48 -2.53
N ILE A 56 -1.01 18.68 -2.07
CA ILE A 56 0.39 19.10 -1.98
C ILE A 56 1.23 18.34 -2.99
N ASP A 57 1.91 19.07 -3.87
CA ASP A 57 2.88 18.50 -4.80
C ASP A 57 4.22 18.25 -4.08
N ILE A 58 4.64 16.98 -4.09
CA ILE A 58 5.89 16.56 -3.44
C ILE A 58 7.14 17.18 -4.07
N ASN A 59 7.09 17.57 -5.35
CA ASN A 59 8.21 18.29 -6.00
C ASN A 59 8.35 19.71 -5.45
N SER A 60 7.23 20.31 -5.03
CA SER A 60 7.21 21.64 -4.43
C SER A 60 7.57 21.61 -2.93
N ASP A 61 7.17 20.55 -2.22
CA ASP A 61 7.48 20.36 -0.81
C ASP A 61 7.91 18.92 -0.50
N ASN A 62 9.22 18.69 -0.53
CA ASN A 62 9.81 17.39 -0.22
C ASN A 62 9.63 16.97 1.24
N SER A 63 9.32 17.88 2.17
CA SER A 63 9.17 17.54 3.59
C SER A 63 8.01 16.57 3.85
N ILE A 64 7.03 16.57 2.93
CA ILE A 64 5.87 15.68 2.92
C ILE A 64 6.28 14.21 2.82
N ILE A 65 7.37 13.89 2.11
CA ILE A 65 7.82 12.51 1.93
C ILE A 65 8.11 11.85 3.29
N SER A 66 8.94 12.51 4.10
CA SER A 66 9.27 12.02 5.44
C SER A 66 8.09 12.11 6.41
N SER A 67 7.25 13.12 6.26
CA SER A 67 6.07 13.33 7.11
C SER A 67 5.00 12.25 6.89
N CYS A 68 4.77 11.86 5.62
CA CYS A 68 3.89 10.76 5.28
C CYS A 68 4.39 9.45 5.90
N LYS A 69 5.68 9.13 5.75
CA LYS A 69 6.26 7.91 6.33
C LYS A 69 6.10 7.88 7.84
N LYS A 70 6.40 9.00 8.50
CA LYS A 70 6.26 9.14 9.95
C LYS A 70 4.81 8.96 10.39
N TYR A 71 3.86 9.55 9.68
CA TYR A 71 2.44 9.38 9.96
C TYR A 71 2.03 7.90 9.82
N LEU A 72 2.37 7.26 8.71
CA LEU A 72 1.96 5.88 8.45
C LEU A 72 2.57 4.90 9.47
N ASN A 73 3.88 4.92 9.66
CA ASN A 73 4.59 4.06 10.61
C ASN A 73 4.19 4.34 12.07
N GLY A 74 3.71 5.53 12.39
CA GLY A 74 3.25 5.91 13.73
C GLY A 74 1.88 5.32 14.10
N HIS A 75 1.10 4.89 13.11
CA HIS A 75 -0.30 4.50 13.30
C HIS A 75 -0.58 3.05 12.94
N THR A 76 0.11 2.47 11.95
CA THR A 76 -0.11 1.08 11.53
C THR A 76 1.18 0.48 11.00
N ASN A 77 1.22 -0.86 10.97
CA ASN A 77 2.21 -1.54 10.13
C ASN A 77 1.85 -1.31 8.65
N SER A 78 2.86 -1.20 7.79
CA SER A 78 2.65 -1.12 6.35
C SER A 78 2.25 -2.44 5.70
N SER A 79 2.61 -3.57 6.30
CA SER A 79 2.20 -4.89 5.82
C SER A 79 2.19 -5.90 6.98
N ARG A 80 1.54 -7.04 6.78
CA ARG A 80 1.71 -8.20 7.67
C ARG A 80 3.17 -8.67 7.77
N TRP A 81 3.98 -8.34 6.76
CA TRP A 81 5.38 -8.73 6.67
C TRP A 81 6.35 -7.76 7.35
N GLY A 82 5.92 -6.52 7.62
CA GLY A 82 6.79 -5.52 8.22
C GLY A 82 6.10 -4.20 8.50
N ALA A 83 6.59 -3.49 9.52
CA ALA A 83 5.99 -2.25 9.97
C ALA A 83 6.34 -1.04 9.09
N GLU A 84 7.53 -1.02 8.50
CA GLU A 84 8.07 0.12 7.77
C GLU A 84 7.39 0.33 6.40
N ALA A 85 6.99 1.56 6.09
CA ALA A 85 6.57 1.94 4.74
C ALA A 85 7.75 2.02 3.77
N ILE A 86 7.70 1.23 2.70
CA ILE A 86 8.81 1.06 1.75
C ILE A 86 8.46 1.53 0.33
N SER A 87 7.19 1.78 0.05
CA SER A 87 6.68 2.20 -1.25
C SER A 87 6.09 3.61 -1.21
N PHE A 88 6.28 4.35 -2.32
CA PHE A 88 5.75 5.69 -2.51
C PHE A 88 5.17 5.83 -3.91
N GLY A 89 3.89 6.19 -4.03
CA GLY A 89 3.31 6.57 -5.31
C GLY A 89 3.65 8.02 -5.65
N VAL A 90 4.16 8.26 -6.85
CA VAL A 90 4.68 9.56 -7.29
C VAL A 90 3.95 10.08 -8.53
N PRO A 91 3.99 11.40 -8.80
CA PRO A 91 3.54 11.95 -10.07
C PRO A 91 4.35 11.41 -11.26
N ASN A 92 3.93 11.80 -12.46
CA ASN A 92 4.57 11.36 -13.71
C ASN A 92 6.03 11.78 -13.85
N GLU A 93 6.41 12.89 -13.24
CA GLU A 93 7.74 13.46 -13.24
C GLU A 93 8.14 13.87 -11.82
N ILE A 94 9.37 13.54 -11.44
CA ILE A 94 9.97 13.96 -10.16
C ILE A 94 11.34 14.57 -10.41
N ASP A 95 11.68 15.60 -9.64
CA ASP A 95 12.99 16.25 -9.72
C ASP A 95 14.07 15.58 -8.85
N GLU A 96 15.33 15.97 -9.06
CA GLU A 96 16.48 15.38 -8.37
C GLU A 96 16.43 15.59 -6.83
N SER A 97 15.88 16.72 -6.38
CA SER A 97 15.65 16.99 -4.95
C SER A 97 14.63 16.04 -4.34
N THR A 98 13.56 15.72 -5.09
CA THR A 98 12.51 14.78 -4.70
C THR A 98 13.06 13.37 -4.63
N ILE A 99 13.82 12.93 -5.65
CA ILE A 99 14.52 11.63 -5.63
C ILE A 99 15.44 11.53 -4.42
N THR A 100 16.24 12.57 -4.15
CA THR A 100 17.14 12.62 -2.99
C THR A 100 16.37 12.47 -1.69
N SER A 101 15.21 13.12 -1.57
CA SER A 101 14.36 13.08 -0.37
C SER A 101 13.66 11.73 -0.18
N LEU A 102 13.25 11.07 -1.27
CA LEU A 102 12.70 9.72 -1.26
C LEU A 102 13.74 8.70 -0.76
N LYS A 103 14.97 8.77 -1.30
CA LYS A 103 16.11 7.94 -0.86
C LYS A 103 16.47 8.20 0.60
N ALA A 104 16.57 9.47 1.00
CA ALA A 104 16.89 9.83 2.38
C ALA A 104 15.82 9.37 3.39
N SER A 105 14.58 9.18 2.94
CA SER A 105 13.48 8.62 3.75
C SER A 105 13.40 7.10 3.69
N ASN A 106 14.38 6.42 3.09
CA ASN A 106 14.45 4.97 2.92
C ASN A 106 13.21 4.37 2.22
N PHE A 107 12.67 5.07 1.21
CA PHE A 107 11.76 4.42 0.27
C PHE A 107 12.58 3.58 -0.71
N LEU A 108 12.07 2.40 -1.05
CA LEU A 108 12.72 1.43 -1.94
C LEU A 108 11.97 1.31 -3.27
N ILE A 109 10.65 1.49 -3.21
CA ILE A 109 9.75 1.26 -4.34
C ILE A 109 9.07 2.57 -4.70
N LEU A 110 9.10 2.94 -5.98
CA LEU A 110 8.31 4.02 -6.54
C LEU A 110 7.28 3.44 -7.48
N GLY A 111 6.07 3.99 -7.48
CA GLY A 111 5.05 3.57 -8.43
C GLY A 111 4.09 4.68 -8.77
N ASP A 112 2.88 4.30 -9.15
CA ASP A 112 1.83 5.20 -9.63
C ASP A 112 2.12 5.70 -11.06
N ASN A 113 2.40 6.98 -11.29
CA ASN A 113 2.40 7.55 -12.64
C ASN A 113 3.79 7.75 -13.25
N LEU A 114 4.86 7.37 -12.52
CA LEU A 114 6.23 7.61 -12.95
C LEU A 114 6.54 6.94 -14.29
N ALA A 115 6.98 7.73 -15.27
CA ALA A 115 7.29 7.24 -16.61
C ALA A 115 8.76 6.81 -16.80
N SER A 116 9.62 7.11 -15.82
CA SER A 116 11.07 6.95 -15.93
C SER A 116 11.63 6.06 -14.83
N GLU A 117 12.64 5.28 -15.17
CA GLU A 117 13.47 4.59 -14.18
C GLU A 117 14.21 5.58 -13.29
N VAL A 118 14.43 5.20 -12.04
CA VAL A 118 15.20 5.96 -11.06
C VAL A 118 16.28 5.05 -10.51
N ASP A 119 17.53 5.49 -10.62
CA ASP A 119 18.68 4.70 -10.17
C ASP A 119 18.57 4.32 -8.69
N GLU A 120 18.92 3.08 -8.36
CA GLU A 120 18.85 2.48 -7.02
C GLU A 120 17.44 2.39 -6.40
N MET A 121 16.37 2.61 -7.18
CA MET A 121 15.00 2.45 -6.72
C MET A 121 14.24 1.48 -7.63
N PHE A 122 13.30 0.72 -7.07
CA PHE A 122 12.46 -0.18 -7.84
C PHE A 122 11.23 0.54 -8.34
N VAL A 123 11.14 0.79 -9.65
CA VAL A 123 10.00 1.50 -10.25
C VAL A 123 8.95 0.51 -10.76
N ILE A 124 7.70 0.68 -10.32
CA ILE A 124 6.54 -0.09 -10.78
C ILE A 124 5.63 0.80 -11.61
N GLN A 125 5.58 0.53 -12.91
CA GLN A 125 4.75 1.27 -13.85
C GLN A 125 3.33 0.71 -13.90
N ARG A 126 2.33 1.60 -14.06
CA ARG A 126 0.91 1.25 -14.32
C ARG A 126 0.70 0.66 -15.72
N ASN A 127 1.19 -0.54 -15.95
CA ASN A 127 1.07 -1.25 -17.23
C ASN A 127 -0.24 -2.06 -17.37
N GLY A 128 -0.99 -2.28 -16.29
CA GLY A 128 -2.28 -3.01 -16.30
C GLY A 128 -3.52 -2.13 -16.48
N GLY A 129 -3.37 -0.80 -16.40
CA GLY A 129 -4.48 0.14 -16.49
C GLY A 129 -5.38 0.17 -15.24
N SER A 130 -6.58 0.74 -15.39
CA SER A 130 -7.57 0.88 -14.32
C SER A 130 -8.49 -0.35 -14.24
N ILE A 131 -9.07 -0.62 -13.07
CA ILE A 131 -10.21 -1.54 -12.90
C ILE A 131 -11.54 -0.80 -12.68
N GLU A 132 -11.58 0.50 -12.94
CA GLU A 132 -12.76 1.34 -12.79
C GLU A 132 -13.68 1.24 -14.01
N LYS A 133 -14.99 1.35 -13.77
CA LYS A 133 -16.00 1.28 -14.81
C LYS A 133 -15.79 2.35 -15.88
N ASN A 134 -15.77 1.90 -17.14
CA ASN A 134 -15.48 2.69 -18.34
C ASN A 134 -14.02 3.15 -18.52
N ALA A 135 -13.12 2.85 -17.57
CA ALA A 135 -11.68 3.08 -17.71
C ALA A 135 -10.90 1.77 -17.87
N ALA A 136 -11.48 0.65 -17.44
CA ALA A 136 -10.86 -0.66 -17.56
C ALA A 136 -10.61 -1.10 -19.00
N ASN A 137 -9.47 -1.75 -19.21
CA ASN A 137 -9.04 -2.24 -20.51
C ASN A 137 -8.64 -3.72 -20.41
N ILE A 138 -9.61 -4.60 -20.61
CA ILE A 138 -9.41 -6.06 -20.55
C ILE A 138 -8.41 -6.52 -21.63
N THR A 139 -8.42 -5.89 -22.81
CA THR A 139 -7.45 -6.23 -23.86
C THR A 139 -6.01 -5.94 -23.44
N LEU A 140 -5.78 -4.88 -22.66
CA LEU A 140 -4.46 -4.59 -22.10
C LEU A 140 -4.05 -5.67 -21.10
N LEU A 141 -4.95 -6.05 -20.19
CA LEU A 141 -4.70 -7.12 -19.20
C LEU A 141 -4.42 -8.47 -19.88
N ASP A 142 -5.21 -8.84 -20.89
CA ASP A 142 -5.05 -10.08 -21.67
C ASP A 142 -3.78 -10.09 -22.54
N SER A 143 -3.24 -8.91 -22.86
CA SER A 143 -2.00 -8.77 -23.63
C SER A 143 -0.72 -8.85 -22.80
N ALA A 144 -0.83 -8.97 -21.47
CA ALA A 144 0.32 -9.04 -20.59
C ALA A 144 1.22 -10.24 -20.93
N GLU A 145 2.53 -10.03 -20.90
CA GLU A 145 3.48 -11.10 -21.15
C GLU A 145 3.42 -12.12 -20.01
N LYS A 146 3.64 -13.39 -20.35
CA LYS A 146 3.70 -14.46 -19.35
C LYS A 146 4.85 -14.18 -18.37
N ASP A 147 4.59 -14.44 -17.09
CA ASP A 147 5.57 -14.28 -15.99
C ASP A 147 6.04 -12.82 -15.80
N SER A 148 5.25 -11.84 -16.27
CA SER A 148 5.50 -10.41 -16.08
C SER A 148 4.68 -9.83 -14.93
N LEU A 149 5.18 -8.76 -14.32
CA LEU A 149 4.44 -7.99 -13.31
C LEU A 149 3.43 -7.06 -14.00
N VAL A 150 2.16 -7.20 -13.65
CA VAL A 150 1.08 -6.31 -14.12
C VAL A 150 0.57 -5.47 -12.95
N SER A 151 0.84 -4.16 -12.99
CA SER A 151 0.34 -3.22 -11.99
C SER A 151 -0.95 -2.55 -12.50
N VAL A 152 -2.05 -2.85 -11.81
CA VAL A 152 -3.34 -2.20 -12.00
C VAL A 152 -3.54 -1.09 -10.97
N TYR A 153 -4.44 -0.16 -11.23
CA TYR A 153 -4.81 0.88 -10.27
C TYR A 153 -6.32 1.07 -10.16
N TRP A 154 -6.71 1.68 -9.05
CA TRP A 154 -8.10 2.01 -8.74
C TRP A 154 -8.15 3.07 -7.65
N GLU A 155 -9.07 4.01 -7.77
CA GLU A 155 -9.43 4.94 -6.71
C GLU A 155 -10.79 4.57 -6.13
N ALA A 156 -10.87 4.29 -4.83
CA ALA A 156 -12.12 3.87 -4.21
C ALA A 156 -13.20 4.97 -4.19
N ARG A 157 -12.77 6.23 -4.09
CA ARG A 157 -13.64 7.38 -3.93
C ARG A 157 -12.96 8.65 -4.42
N ILE A 158 -13.70 9.45 -5.19
CA ILE A 158 -13.31 10.81 -5.58
C ILE A 158 -14.25 11.79 -4.86
N TYR A 159 -13.73 12.57 -3.92
CA TYR A 159 -14.52 13.39 -3.00
C TYR A 159 -15.59 12.56 -2.26
N ASP A 160 -16.89 12.82 -2.50
CA ASP A 160 -18.01 12.07 -1.93
C ASP A 160 -18.54 10.95 -2.84
N LEU A 161 -17.95 10.78 -4.04
CA LEU A 161 -18.43 9.84 -5.04
C LEU A 161 -17.68 8.52 -4.95
N LYS A 162 -18.40 7.43 -4.66
CA LYS A 162 -17.86 6.08 -4.79
C LYS A 162 -17.60 5.77 -6.27
N VAL A 163 -16.35 5.48 -6.62
CA VAL A 163 -15.99 5.01 -7.95
C VAL A 163 -16.47 3.58 -8.11
N ARG A 164 -17.06 3.27 -9.26
CA ARG A 164 -17.61 1.93 -9.52
C ARG A 164 -16.55 1.06 -10.16
N GLU A 165 -16.44 -0.16 -9.68
CA GLU A 165 -15.64 -1.21 -10.29
C GLU A 165 -16.20 -1.66 -11.65
N ASP A 166 -15.31 -2.05 -12.55
CA ASP A 166 -15.66 -2.72 -13.81
C ASP A 166 -15.78 -4.24 -13.56
N LYS A 167 -17.00 -4.71 -13.32
CA LYS A 167 -17.25 -6.13 -13.00
C LYS A 167 -16.65 -7.11 -14.03
N PRO A 168 -16.79 -6.88 -15.35
CA PRO A 168 -16.12 -7.74 -16.33
C PRO A 168 -14.59 -7.80 -16.17
N ALA A 169 -13.93 -6.68 -15.85
CA ALA A 169 -12.48 -6.69 -15.61
C ALA A 169 -12.11 -7.46 -14.33
N ILE A 170 -12.89 -7.31 -13.24
CA ILE A 170 -12.71 -8.09 -12.01
C ILE A 170 -12.91 -9.60 -12.27
N GLU A 171 -14.00 -9.97 -12.93
CA GLU A 171 -14.28 -11.36 -13.30
C GLU A 171 -13.18 -11.93 -14.21
N PHE A 172 -12.64 -11.13 -15.14
CA PHE A 172 -11.51 -11.53 -15.97
C PHE A 172 -10.28 -11.85 -15.12
N LEU A 173 -9.93 -10.96 -14.18
CA LEU A 173 -8.81 -11.15 -13.27
C LEU A 173 -9.02 -12.41 -12.42
N GLU A 174 -10.13 -12.54 -11.70
CA GLU A 174 -10.40 -13.69 -10.80
C GLU A 174 -10.33 -15.07 -11.49
N ASN A 175 -10.40 -15.12 -12.82
CA ASN A 175 -10.27 -16.34 -13.62
C ASN A 175 -8.85 -16.60 -14.16
N GLN A 176 -7.84 -15.83 -13.75
CA GLN A 176 -6.44 -16.01 -14.15
C GLN A 176 -5.66 -16.86 -13.14
N ASP A 177 -4.73 -17.67 -13.64
CA ASP A 177 -3.76 -18.41 -12.82
C ASP A 177 -2.53 -17.51 -12.56
N VAL A 178 -2.72 -16.49 -11.71
CA VAL A 178 -1.71 -15.48 -11.37
C VAL A 178 -1.63 -15.27 -9.88
N TRP A 179 -0.50 -14.74 -9.42
CA TRP A 179 -0.33 -14.33 -8.03
C TRP A 179 -0.78 -12.87 -7.85
N TYR A 180 -1.87 -12.68 -7.11
CA TYR A 180 -2.24 -11.35 -6.60
C TYR A 180 -1.37 -10.99 -5.41
N THR A 181 -0.64 -9.89 -5.54
CA THR A 181 0.35 -9.47 -4.55
C THR A 181 0.45 -7.94 -4.49
N THR A 182 1.12 -7.45 -3.45
CA THR A 182 1.41 -6.03 -3.26
C THR A 182 2.81 -5.71 -3.78
N TRP A 183 3.11 -4.43 -3.96
CA TRP A 183 4.40 -3.98 -4.49
C TRP A 183 5.56 -4.40 -3.58
N GLY A 184 5.40 -4.18 -2.28
CA GLY A 184 6.38 -4.55 -1.28
C GLY A 184 6.53 -6.05 -1.10
N GLU A 185 5.44 -6.83 -1.20
CA GLU A 185 5.50 -8.29 -1.13
C GLU A 185 6.24 -8.86 -2.35
N TRP A 186 5.93 -8.40 -3.56
CA TRP A 186 6.68 -8.78 -4.76
C TRP A 186 8.17 -8.45 -4.65
N TYR A 187 8.52 -7.22 -4.27
CA TYR A 187 9.90 -6.75 -4.17
C TYR A 187 10.72 -7.60 -3.18
N ASN A 188 10.21 -7.82 -1.97
CA ASN A 188 10.94 -8.59 -0.95
C ASN A 188 10.90 -10.10 -1.23
N HIS A 189 9.87 -10.62 -1.89
CA HIS A 189 9.84 -12.03 -2.33
C HIS A 189 10.99 -12.34 -3.30
N GLN A 190 11.30 -11.43 -4.23
CA GLN A 190 12.44 -11.58 -5.13
C GLN A 190 13.77 -11.63 -4.38
N ILE A 191 13.95 -10.75 -3.39
CA ILE A 191 15.17 -10.73 -2.56
C ILE A 191 15.29 -12.03 -1.76
N SER A 192 14.25 -12.42 -1.04
CA SER A 192 14.22 -13.65 -0.26
C SER A 192 14.46 -14.88 -1.13
N SER A 193 13.86 -14.94 -2.32
CA SER A 193 14.07 -16.05 -3.26
C SER A 193 15.53 -16.16 -3.71
N ALA A 194 16.20 -15.02 -3.94
CA ALA A 194 17.61 -14.99 -4.32
C ALA A 194 18.56 -15.38 -3.18
N LEU A 195 18.13 -15.23 -1.92
CA LEU A 195 18.89 -15.58 -0.73
C LEU A 195 18.73 -17.06 -0.30
N ILE A 196 17.79 -17.79 -0.91
CA ILE A 196 17.62 -19.21 -0.62
C ILE A 196 18.88 -19.98 -1.01
N THR A 197 19.42 -20.69 -0.04
CA THR A 197 20.54 -21.62 -0.23
C THR A 197 20.04 -23.05 -0.17
N SER A 198 20.63 -23.93 -0.98
CA SER A 198 20.33 -25.36 -0.95
C SER A 198 21.61 -26.18 -0.94
N THR A 199 21.62 -27.23 -0.12
CA THR A 199 22.70 -28.22 -0.06
C THR A 199 22.14 -29.60 -0.30
N LYS A 200 22.84 -30.38 -1.14
CA LYS A 200 22.44 -31.73 -1.49
C LYS A 200 23.34 -32.74 -0.77
N ASN A 201 22.73 -33.58 0.04
CA ASN A 201 23.30 -34.81 0.56
C ASN A 201 22.70 -36.00 -0.20
N ASN A 202 23.37 -37.17 -0.21
CA ASN A 202 23.03 -38.31 -1.08
C ASN A 202 21.52 -38.57 -1.29
N ASN A 203 20.73 -38.54 -0.21
CA ASN A 203 19.28 -38.78 -0.23
C ASN A 203 18.45 -37.62 0.34
N SER A 204 19.03 -36.44 0.57
CA SER A 204 18.30 -35.29 1.12
C SER A 204 18.76 -33.97 0.51
N ILE A 205 17.82 -33.04 0.39
CA ILE A 205 18.10 -31.65 0.02
C ILE A 205 17.73 -30.81 1.24
N SER A 206 18.69 -30.08 1.78
CA SER A 206 18.48 -29.11 2.84
C SER A 206 18.38 -27.73 2.22
N VAL A 207 17.32 -27.00 2.53
CA VAL A 207 17.05 -25.65 2.02
C VAL A 207 17.01 -24.71 3.21
N SER A 208 17.67 -23.58 3.10
CA SER A 208 17.72 -22.56 4.16
C SER A 208 17.57 -21.17 3.57
N LEU A 209 16.81 -20.35 4.28
CA LEU A 209 16.70 -18.91 4.05
C LEU A 209 17.20 -18.21 5.31
N GLU A 210 18.35 -17.56 5.22
CA GLU A 210 18.83 -16.71 6.30
C GLU A 210 18.08 -15.38 6.26
N LYS A 211 17.75 -14.84 7.44
CA LYS A 211 17.13 -13.52 7.54
C LYS A 211 18.14 -12.45 7.14
N ASP A 212 17.80 -11.66 6.13
CA ASP A 212 18.57 -10.47 5.77
C ASP A 212 18.20 -9.31 6.70
N SER A 213 19.19 -8.77 7.41
CA SER A 213 18.99 -7.59 8.26
C SER A 213 18.72 -6.31 7.46
N ASN A 214 18.97 -6.34 6.15
CA ASN A 214 18.77 -5.19 5.26
C ASN A 214 17.38 -5.17 4.62
N THR A 215 16.62 -6.27 4.68
CA THR A 215 15.24 -6.28 4.20
C THR A 215 14.30 -5.77 5.28
N PRO A 216 13.49 -4.73 5.01
CA PRO A 216 12.58 -4.16 5.99
C PRO A 216 11.42 -5.10 6.34
N TRP A 217 11.08 -6.03 5.45
CA TRP A 217 9.95 -6.96 5.57
C TRP A 217 10.40 -8.42 5.50
N ASP A 218 9.81 -9.27 6.33
CA ASP A 218 10.08 -10.71 6.41
C ASP A 218 9.18 -11.51 5.44
N VAL A 219 9.30 -11.24 4.14
CA VAL A 219 8.52 -11.94 3.10
C VAL A 219 9.21 -13.27 2.74
N PRO A 220 8.50 -14.41 2.68
CA PRO A 220 9.10 -15.68 2.28
C PRO A 220 9.50 -15.67 0.80
N GLY A 221 10.59 -16.37 0.47
CA GLY A 221 10.99 -16.64 -0.91
C GLY A 221 10.41 -17.96 -1.45
N SER A 222 10.67 -18.27 -2.71
CA SER A 222 10.28 -19.53 -3.34
C SER A 222 11.41 -20.11 -4.18
N ILE A 223 11.57 -21.43 -4.12
CA ILE A 223 12.51 -22.19 -4.95
C ILE A 223 11.80 -23.38 -5.59
N PHE A 224 12.15 -23.69 -6.84
CA PHE A 224 11.69 -24.88 -7.52
C PHE A 224 12.72 -26.00 -7.38
N ILE A 225 12.26 -27.18 -6.92
CA ILE A 225 13.11 -28.37 -6.76
C ILE A 225 12.57 -29.47 -7.68
N GLU A 226 13.40 -29.92 -8.61
CA GLU A 226 13.07 -31.02 -9.52
C GLU A 226 13.89 -32.27 -9.15
N PRO A 227 13.36 -33.17 -8.30
CA PRO A 227 14.07 -34.37 -7.92
C PRO A 227 13.97 -35.43 -9.02
N SER A 228 15.06 -36.16 -9.25
CA SER A 228 15.09 -37.29 -10.19
C SER A 228 14.31 -38.53 -9.72
N SER A 229 13.84 -38.52 -8.47
CA SER A 229 13.10 -39.61 -7.82
C SER A 229 11.98 -39.04 -6.96
N SER A 230 10.99 -39.85 -6.62
CA SER A 230 9.88 -39.43 -5.75
C SER A 230 10.38 -38.92 -4.39
N VAL A 231 9.80 -37.81 -3.93
CA VAL A 231 10.04 -37.27 -2.59
C VAL A 231 9.40 -38.20 -1.56
N LEU A 232 10.18 -38.69 -0.60
CA LEU A 232 9.70 -39.58 0.46
C LEU A 232 9.10 -38.82 1.65
N SER A 233 9.68 -37.67 2.00
CA SER A 233 9.26 -36.83 3.12
C SER A 233 9.78 -35.41 2.98
N VAL A 234 9.05 -34.45 3.56
CA VAL A 234 9.50 -33.06 3.79
C VAL A 234 9.51 -32.86 5.30
N ILE A 235 10.61 -32.35 5.84
CA ILE A 235 10.80 -32.07 7.26
C ILE A 235 11.10 -30.58 7.38
N ASP A 236 10.37 -29.90 8.25
CA ASP A 236 10.63 -28.51 8.63
C ASP A 236 11.34 -28.49 9.99
N GLU A 237 12.50 -27.85 10.04
CA GLU A 237 13.30 -27.63 11.25
C GLU A 237 13.25 -26.13 11.58
N SER A 238 12.07 -25.67 12.05
CA SER A 238 11.85 -24.30 12.50
C SER A 238 12.39 -24.03 13.90
#